data_AF-A0A2A2PVS4-F1
#
_entry.id   AF-A0A2A2PVS4-F1
#
_cell.length_a   1.000
_cell.length_b   1.000
_cell.length_c   1.000
_cell.angle_alpha   90.00
_cell.angle_beta   90.00
_cell.angle_gamma   90.00
#
_symmetry.space_group_name_H-M   'P 1'
#
loop_
_entity.id
_entity.type
_entity.pdbx_description
1 polymer ?
#
loop_
_entity_poly.entity_id
_entity_poly.type
_entity_poly.pdbx_seq_one_letter_code
_entity_poly.pdbx_strand_id
1 'polypeptide(L)'
;IAASGFWGETEYQTEEVSFNPSLDHGQPDPVYTAAAVEKGSPGDSGLAEGSSRLVVVGNANVVSPSGQTSQVAADFTMASLNWVMNREALVGISPRRPTVFTLSVAPDKVALLQTLLILVLPGLAIIVGGLVWLRRRA
;
A
#
# COMPACT_ATOMS: atom_id res chain seq x y z
N ILE A 1 13.37 -5.51 6.57
CA ILE A 1 13.86 -4.96 7.86
C ILE A 1 12.72 -4.27 8.56
N ALA A 2 12.56 -4.49 9.87
CA ALA A 2 11.55 -3.76 10.63
C ALA A 2 11.94 -2.28 10.74
N ALA A 3 10.93 -1.40 10.85
CA ALA A 3 11.16 0.02 11.11
C ALA A 3 11.66 0.23 12.55
N SER A 4 12.28 1.37 12.83
CA SER A 4 12.73 1.72 14.19
C SER A 4 11.57 1.64 15.18
N GLY A 5 11.74 0.86 16.25
CA GLY A 5 10.70 0.63 17.26
C GLY A 5 9.75 -0.55 16.96
N PHE A 6 9.98 -1.29 15.86
CA PHE A 6 9.22 -2.51 15.54
C PHE A 6 10.14 -3.73 15.50
N TRP A 7 9.63 -4.86 15.95
CA TRP A 7 10.29 -6.17 15.92
C TRP A 7 9.26 -7.28 15.76
N GLY A 8 9.72 -8.49 15.42
CA GLY A 8 8.94 -9.72 15.45
C GLY A 8 9.07 -10.34 16.84
N GLU A 9 8.09 -10.04 17.69
CA GLU A 9 7.96 -10.63 19.03
C GLU A 9 7.69 -12.13 18.92
N THR A 10 8.46 -12.90 19.68
CA THR A 10 8.32 -14.37 19.70
C THR A 10 7.54 -14.82 20.93
N GLU A 11 7.63 -14.09 22.04
CA GLU A 11 6.99 -14.40 23.31
C GLU A 11 5.74 -13.52 23.50
N TYR A 12 4.70 -13.78 22.71
CA TYR A 12 3.48 -12.97 22.70
C TYR A 12 2.51 -13.24 23.85
N GLN A 13 2.86 -14.13 24.80
CA GLN A 13 1.99 -14.56 25.90
C GLN A 13 2.27 -13.85 27.24
N THR A 14 3.32 -13.03 27.31
CA THR A 14 3.68 -12.25 28.50
C THR A 14 2.84 -10.97 28.63
N GLU A 15 2.59 -10.53 29.86
CA GLU A 15 1.80 -9.31 30.13
C GLU A 15 2.55 -8.03 29.74
N GLU A 16 3.89 -8.03 29.83
CA GLU A 16 4.74 -6.92 29.39
C GLU A 16 5.53 -7.33 28.14
N VAL A 17 5.20 -6.69 27.02
CA VAL A 17 5.89 -6.89 25.75
C VAL A 17 7.12 -5.98 25.71
N SER A 18 8.31 -6.58 25.63
CA SER A 18 9.58 -5.86 25.57
C SER A 18 10.56 -6.58 24.65
N PHE A 19 11.31 -5.80 23.86
CA PHE A 19 12.26 -6.38 22.90
C PHE A 19 13.39 -7.14 23.60
N ASN A 20 13.54 -8.41 23.26
CA ASN A 20 14.61 -9.26 23.73
C ASN A 20 15.57 -9.64 22.58
N PRO A 21 16.81 -9.12 22.55
CA PRO A 21 17.75 -9.35 21.45
C PRO A 21 18.23 -10.81 21.33
N SER A 22 17.97 -11.66 22.32
CA SER A 22 18.34 -13.09 22.28
C SER A 22 17.25 -13.99 21.70
N LEU A 23 16.01 -13.51 21.61
CA LEU A 23 14.85 -14.29 21.16
C LEU A 23 14.16 -13.64 19.97
N ASP A 24 14.07 -12.31 19.94
CA ASP A 24 13.29 -11.58 18.95
C ASP A 24 14.09 -11.24 17.71
N HIS A 25 13.36 -11.09 16.61
CA HIS A 25 13.91 -10.64 15.34
C HIS A 25 13.58 -9.16 15.13
N GLY A 26 14.58 -8.35 14.87
CA GLY A 26 14.42 -6.90 14.69
C GLY A 26 15.67 -6.31 14.09
N GLN A 27 15.75 -4.98 13.97
CA GLN A 27 16.95 -4.33 13.43
C GLN A 27 18.23 -4.86 14.11
N PRO A 28 19.26 -5.26 13.34
CA PRO A 28 19.42 -5.10 11.89
C PRO A 28 18.78 -6.21 11.03
N ASP A 29 18.36 -7.31 11.64
CA ASP A 29 17.88 -8.49 10.94
C ASP A 29 16.46 -8.31 10.36
N PRO A 30 16.15 -8.97 9.23
CA PRO A 30 14.82 -8.91 8.65
C PRO A 30 13.81 -9.73 9.46
N VAL A 31 12.63 -9.14 9.67
CA VAL A 31 11.44 -9.88 10.12
C VAL A 31 10.72 -10.42 8.89
N TYR A 32 10.59 -11.74 8.80
CA TYR A 32 9.88 -12.42 7.72
C TYR A 32 8.38 -12.48 8.02
N THR A 33 7.56 -11.90 7.14
CA THR A 33 6.09 -11.88 7.28
C THR A 33 5.40 -12.83 6.30
N ALA A 34 6.13 -13.33 5.32
CA ALA A 34 5.66 -14.31 4.34
C ALA A 34 6.83 -15.18 3.87
N ALA A 35 6.52 -16.40 3.43
CA ALA A 35 7.47 -17.34 2.85
C ALA A 35 6.83 -18.03 1.64
N ALA A 36 7.66 -18.36 0.65
CA ALA A 36 7.27 -19.15 -0.52
C ALA A 36 8.18 -20.37 -0.61
N VAL A 37 7.60 -21.53 -0.92
CA VAL A 37 8.29 -22.81 -1.02
C VAL A 37 7.83 -23.51 -2.29
N GLU A 38 8.79 -24.08 -2.99
CA GLU A 38 8.58 -24.92 -4.16
C GLU A 38 9.26 -26.27 -3.93
N LYS A 39 8.51 -27.35 -4.17
CA LYS A 39 9.00 -28.73 -4.07
C LYS A 39 8.97 -29.35 -5.46
N GLY A 40 10.14 -29.53 -6.05
CA GLY A 40 10.35 -29.96 -7.43
C GLY A 40 11.51 -29.15 -8.01
N SER A 41 12.49 -29.79 -8.66
CA SER A 41 13.75 -29.13 -9.00
C SER A 41 13.55 -28.02 -10.05
N PRO A 42 14.05 -26.79 -9.82
CA PRO A 42 14.14 -25.79 -10.88
C PRO A 42 15.19 -26.21 -11.90
N GLY A 43 14.81 -26.40 -13.17
CA GLY A 43 15.76 -26.53 -14.29
C GLY A 43 15.71 -27.82 -15.10
N ASP A 44 14.87 -28.79 -14.76
CA ASP A 44 14.73 -30.03 -15.55
C ASP A 44 13.33 -30.12 -16.16
N SER A 45 13.24 -29.96 -17.48
CA SER A 45 11.96 -29.90 -18.22
C SER A 45 11.14 -31.19 -18.13
N GLY A 46 11.73 -32.30 -17.69
CA GLY A 46 11.04 -33.57 -17.45
C GLY A 46 10.41 -33.73 -16.06
N LEU A 47 10.65 -32.79 -15.13
CA LEU A 47 10.18 -32.86 -13.73
C LEU A 47 9.16 -31.77 -13.36
N ALA A 48 8.70 -30.97 -14.34
CA ALA A 48 7.63 -30.00 -14.14
C ALA A 48 6.29 -30.66 -13.78
N GLU A 49 6.10 -31.93 -14.17
CA GLU A 49 4.98 -32.80 -13.78
C GLU A 49 5.18 -33.30 -12.34
N GLY A 50 4.94 -32.43 -11.36
CA GLY A 50 5.01 -32.79 -9.93
C GLY A 50 5.46 -31.68 -8.99
N SER A 51 5.76 -30.47 -9.49
CA SER A 51 6.13 -29.35 -8.63
C SER A 51 4.95 -28.92 -7.76
N SER A 52 5.15 -28.90 -6.45
CA SER A 52 4.18 -28.40 -5.48
C SER A 52 4.65 -27.06 -4.94
N ARG A 53 3.80 -26.03 -5.03
CA ARG A 53 4.10 -24.67 -4.57
C ARG A 53 3.20 -24.28 -3.42
N LEU A 54 3.77 -23.57 -2.45
CA LEU A 54 3.06 -23.07 -1.29
C LEU A 54 3.56 -21.65 -0.97
N VAL A 55 2.64 -20.75 -0.68
CA VAL A 55 2.92 -19.41 -0.14
C VAL A 55 2.22 -19.31 1.21
N VAL A 56 2.97 -18.92 2.24
CA VAL A 56 2.48 -18.71 3.60
C VAL A 56 2.62 -17.24 3.95
N VAL A 57 1.57 -16.63 4.49
CA VAL A 57 1.55 -15.22 4.92
C VAL A 57 1.11 -15.18 6.37
N GLY A 58 1.89 -14.51 7.22
CA GLY A 58 1.62 -14.39 8.65
C GLY A 58 0.49 -13.41 9.02
N ASN A 59 -0.23 -12.88 8.03
CA ASN A 59 -1.31 -11.91 8.22
C ASN A 59 -2.56 -12.34 7.46
N ALA A 60 -3.61 -12.70 8.20
CA ALA A 60 -4.89 -13.12 7.62
C ALA A 60 -5.64 -11.97 6.93
N ASN A 61 -5.39 -10.71 7.33
CA ASN A 61 -6.01 -9.52 6.74
C ASN A 61 -5.39 -9.14 5.37
N VAL A 62 -4.49 -9.96 4.83
CA VAL A 62 -4.03 -9.83 3.43
C VAL A 62 -5.21 -9.91 2.45
N VAL A 63 -6.27 -10.64 2.82
CA VAL A 63 -7.57 -10.63 2.14
C VAL A 63 -8.63 -10.22 3.15
N SER A 64 -9.18 -9.01 2.99
CA SER A 64 -10.17 -8.48 3.92
C SER A 64 -11.55 -9.09 3.67
N PRO A 65 -12.22 -9.65 4.71
CA PRO A 65 -13.58 -10.18 4.58
C PRO A 65 -14.63 -9.09 4.34
N SER A 66 -14.34 -7.83 4.69
CA SER A 66 -15.24 -6.69 4.49
C SER A 66 -15.12 -6.07 3.09
N GLY A 67 -14.35 -6.67 2.19
CA GLY A 67 -14.13 -6.17 0.81
C GLY A 67 -13.16 -4.97 0.74
N GLN A 68 -12.60 -4.53 1.86
CA GLN A 68 -11.66 -3.40 1.93
C GLN A 68 -10.20 -3.84 1.77
N THR A 69 -9.93 -4.80 0.88
CA THR A 69 -8.57 -5.25 0.60
C THR A 69 -7.80 -4.14 -0.11
N SER A 70 -6.66 -3.72 0.46
CA SER A 70 -5.76 -2.76 -0.18
C SER A 70 -5.35 -3.27 -1.56
N GLN A 71 -5.23 -2.37 -2.54
CA GLN A 71 -4.77 -2.74 -3.88
C GLN A 71 -3.43 -3.50 -3.83
N VAL A 72 -2.51 -3.11 -2.95
CA VAL A 72 -1.20 -3.78 -2.79
C VAL A 72 -1.37 -5.22 -2.32
N ALA A 73 -2.28 -5.45 -1.37
CA ALA A 73 -2.54 -6.78 -0.84
C ALA A 73 -3.28 -7.67 -1.86
N ALA A 74 -4.18 -7.09 -2.65
CA ALA A 74 -4.85 -7.77 -3.75
C ALA A 74 -3.86 -8.18 -4.86
N ASP A 75 -2.97 -7.26 -5.27
CA ASP A 75 -1.95 -7.52 -6.30
C ASP A 75 -0.98 -8.62 -5.83
N PHE A 76 -0.52 -8.57 -4.58
CA PHE A 76 0.33 -9.61 -3.98
C PHE A 76 -0.38 -10.97 -3.93
N THR A 77 -1.65 -11.00 -3.51
CA THR A 77 -2.44 -12.24 -3.44
C THR A 77 -2.64 -12.85 -4.82
N MET A 78 -2.96 -12.03 -5.82
CA MET A 78 -3.14 -12.49 -7.20
C MET A 78 -1.83 -13.01 -7.82
N ALA A 79 -0.72 -12.32 -7.58
CA ALA A 79 0.60 -12.79 -8.02
C ALA A 79 0.98 -14.13 -7.37
N SER A 80 0.75 -14.26 -6.06
CA SER A 80 0.99 -15.50 -5.31
C SER A 80 0.14 -16.65 -5.84
N LEU A 81 -1.15 -16.40 -6.10
CA LEU A 81 -2.07 -17.40 -6.65
C LEU A 81 -1.64 -17.84 -8.05
N ASN A 82 -1.29 -16.90 -8.93
CA ASN A 82 -0.79 -17.21 -10.26
C ASN A 82 0.50 -18.05 -10.20
N TRP A 83 1.42 -17.73 -9.30
CA TRP A 83 2.65 -18.49 -9.13
C TRP A 83 2.39 -19.93 -8.63
N VAL A 84 1.53 -20.09 -7.62
CA VAL A 84 1.14 -21.40 -7.08
C VAL A 84 0.41 -22.26 -8.14
N MET A 85 -0.38 -21.64 -9.01
CA MET A 85 -1.08 -22.33 -10.10
C MET A 85 -0.20 -22.59 -11.35
N ASN A 86 1.12 -22.39 -11.26
CA ASN A 86 2.06 -22.54 -12.37
C ASN A 86 1.73 -21.63 -13.58
N ARG A 87 1.11 -20.47 -13.34
CA ARG A 87 0.76 -19.45 -14.35
C ARG A 87 1.78 -18.33 -14.34
N GLU A 88 3.06 -18.66 -14.47
CA GLU A 88 4.17 -17.70 -14.34
C GLU A 88 4.11 -16.55 -15.36
N ALA A 89 3.56 -16.79 -16.56
CA ALA A 89 3.30 -15.74 -17.54
C ALA A 89 2.35 -14.63 -17.04
N LEU A 90 1.56 -14.91 -15.99
CA LEU A 90 0.65 -13.97 -15.31
C LEU A 90 1.24 -13.41 -14.01
N VAL A 91 2.43 -13.88 -13.60
CA VAL A 91 3.22 -13.33 -12.48
C VAL A 91 4.07 -12.17 -13.04
N GLY A 92 3.39 -11.20 -13.66
CA GLY A 92 4.01 -9.98 -14.14
C GLY A 92 4.02 -8.93 -13.05
N ILE A 93 5.12 -8.18 -12.90
CA ILE A 93 5.14 -6.96 -12.09
C ILE A 93 4.08 -6.02 -12.68
N SER A 94 2.93 -5.90 -12.02
CA SER A 94 1.93 -4.89 -12.38
C SER A 94 2.66 -3.56 -12.49
N PRO A 95 2.51 -2.80 -13.59
CA PRO A 95 3.22 -1.55 -13.78
C PRO A 95 3.09 -0.72 -12.51
N ARG A 96 4.23 -0.36 -11.89
CA ARG A 96 4.24 0.43 -10.66
C ARG A 96 3.42 1.68 -10.92
N ARG A 97 2.16 1.70 -10.48
CA ARG A 97 1.30 2.87 -10.67
C ARG A 97 2.05 4.02 -10.02
N PRO A 98 2.19 5.17 -10.70
CA PRO A 98 2.83 6.32 -10.09
C PRO A 98 2.15 6.55 -8.74
N THR A 99 2.96 6.66 -7.68
CA THR A 99 2.46 6.92 -6.34
C THR A 99 1.65 8.20 -6.40
N VAL A 100 0.33 8.07 -6.44
CA VAL A 100 -0.56 9.21 -6.36
C VAL A 100 -0.49 9.63 -4.91
N PHE A 101 0.29 10.67 -4.63
CA PHE A 101 0.23 11.33 -3.34
C PHE A 101 -1.17 11.90 -3.22
N THR A 102 -2.06 11.16 -2.54
CA THR A 102 -3.32 11.73 -2.11
C THR A 102 -2.94 12.79 -1.10
N LEU A 103 -3.11 14.06 -1.49
CA LEU A 103 -2.93 15.16 -0.57
C LEU A 103 -4.03 14.98 0.50
N SER A 104 -3.66 14.41 1.65
CA SER A 104 -4.55 14.24 2.79
C SER A 104 -4.72 15.60 3.44
N VAL A 105 -5.53 16.44 2.78
CA VAL A 105 -5.86 17.79 3.24
C VAL A 105 -6.84 17.63 4.40
N ALA A 106 -6.48 18.17 5.57
CA ALA A 106 -7.37 18.19 6.73
C ALA A 106 -8.73 18.81 6.34
N PRO A 107 -9.88 18.27 6.82
CA PRO A 107 -11.22 18.73 6.40
C PRO A 107 -11.40 20.25 6.47
N ASP A 108 -10.83 20.88 7.50
CA ASP A 108 -10.90 22.32 7.74
C ASP A 108 -10.21 23.16 6.65
N LYS A 109 -9.23 22.59 5.94
CA LYS A 109 -8.50 23.25 4.85
C LYS A 109 -9.22 23.10 3.50
N VAL A 110 -10.05 22.06 3.34
CA VAL A 110 -10.87 21.86 2.13
C VAL A 110 -11.93 22.94 2.02
N ALA A 111 -12.62 23.26 3.13
CA ALA A 111 -13.64 24.32 3.16
C ALA A 111 -13.04 25.69 2.78
N LEU A 112 -11.86 26.03 3.32
CA LEU A 112 -11.16 27.28 2.99
C LEU A 112 -10.79 27.36 1.51
N LEU A 113 -10.24 26.28 0.95
CA LEU A 113 -9.91 26.19 -0.48
C LEU A 113 -11.15 26.35 -1.36
N GLN A 114 -12.25 25.71 -0.99
CA GLN A 114 -13.51 25.80 -1.70
C GLN A 114 -14.08 27.23 -1.67
N THR A 115 -14.06 27.90 -0.52
CA THR A 115 -14.52 29.30 -0.40
C THR A 115 -13.63 30.24 -1.22
N LEU A 116 -12.31 30.08 -1.19
CA LEU A 116 -11.40 30.91 -1.99
C LEU A 116 -11.66 30.77 -3.49
N LEU A 117 -11.82 29.54 -3.98
CA LEU A 117 -11.97 29.26 -5.40
C LEU A 117 -13.36 29.64 -5.93
N ILE A 118 -14.42 29.32 -5.17
CA ILE A 118 -15.82 29.52 -5.63
C ILE A 118 -16.33 30.92 -5.35
N LEU A 119 -15.90 31.57 -4.26
CA LEU A 119 -16.43 32.87 -3.84
C LEU A 119 -15.45 34.00 -4.10
N VAL A 120 -14.22 33.89 -3.59
CA VAL A 120 -13.27 35.01 -3.58
C VAL A 120 -12.73 35.31 -4.98
N LEU A 121 -12.31 34.29 -5.72
CA LEU A 121 -11.72 34.46 -7.04
C LEU A 121 -12.69 35.06 -8.08
N PRO A 122 -13.92 34.54 -8.26
CA PRO A 122 -14.90 35.19 -9.14
C PRO A 122 -15.40 36.53 -8.56
N GLY A 123 -15.51 36.68 -7.24
CA GLY A 123 -15.88 37.94 -6.61
C GLY A 123 -14.90 39.07 -6.95
N LEU A 124 -13.59 38.80 -6.89
CA LEU A 124 -12.56 39.74 -7.30
C LEU A 124 -12.66 40.10 -8.78
N ALA A 125 -12.93 39.12 -9.66
CA ALA A 125 -13.12 39.38 -11.08
C ALA A 125 -14.30 40.33 -11.36
N ILE A 126 -15.42 40.16 -10.65
CA ILE A 126 -16.59 41.05 -10.76
C ILE A 126 -16.25 42.46 -10.27
N ILE A 127 -15.55 42.59 -9.14
CA ILE A 127 -15.15 43.90 -8.59
C ILE A 127 -14.25 44.63 -9.58
N VAL A 128 -13.22 43.96 -10.10
CA VAL A 128 -12.30 44.56 -11.07
C VAL A 128 -13.04 44.94 -12.36
N GLY A 129 -13.89 44.04 -12.88
CA GLY A 129 -14.70 44.33 -14.07
C GLY A 129 -15.65 45.51 -13.86
N GLY A 130 -16.30 45.59 -12.71
CA GLY A 130 -17.17 46.70 -12.33
C GLY A 130 -16.44 48.03 -12.20
N LEU A 131 -15.26 48.04 -11.57
CA LEU A 131 -14.41 49.23 -11.46
C LEU A 131 -13.97 49.74 -12.83
N VAL A 132 -13.55 48.85 -13.72
CA VAL A 132 -13.18 49.21 -15.11
C VAL A 132 -14.38 49.80 -15.86
N TRP A 133 -15.56 49.20 -15.72
CA TRP A 133 -16.78 49.68 -16.36
C TRP A 133 -17.21 51.06 -15.86
N LEU A 134 -17.13 51.31 -14.55
CA LEU A 134 -17.43 52.61 -13.95
C LEU A 134 -16.44 53.67 -14.42
N ARG A 135 -15.14 53.37 -14.41
CA ARG A 135 -14.09 54.29 -14.86
C ARG A 135 -14.17 54.62 -16.35
N ARG A 136 -14.76 53.74 -17.17
CA ARG A 136 -14.99 54.01 -18.60
C ARG A 136 -16.25 54.83 -18.86
N ARG A 137 -17.15 54.94 -17.89
CA ARG A 137 -18.42 55.69 -17.99
C ARG A 137 -18.37 57.06 -17.30
N ALA A 138 -17.45 57.26 -16.37
CA ALA A 138 -17.04 58.57 -15.86
C ALA A 138 -16.18 59.30 -16.90
#